data_AF-A0A7C3GHU4-F1
#
_entry.id   AF-A0A7C3GHU4-F1
#
_cell.length_a   1.000
_cell.length_b   1.000
_cell.length_c   1.000
_cell.angle_alpha   90.00
_cell.angle_beta   90.00
_cell.angle_gamma   90.00
#
_symmetry.space_group_name_H-M   'P 1'
#
loop_
_entity.id
_entity.type
_entity.pdbx_description
1 polymer ?
#
loop_
_entity_poly.entity_id
_entity_poly.type
_entity_poly.pdbx_seq_one_letter_code
_entity_poly.pdbx_strand_id
1 'polypeptide(L)'
;MVYLRLILAVLLFTSASSIFAECDDDFEDCPEESSMEDSLNSPSIDMSQFVHTNKNAFSFKVLDIRLQKYPYRGFCSEIKFGKYCSGVDLDYEKYVGMKGVFISKNLAKRGGRKEIREVLLENGEKYYFGYFSKFGAYSRSSPLVQLKKLFKLKAMVGKPYYAHLSVTSISDDNTYTTLSNGLTYETRIIKPIKILLKRFKSKKKIDKLAALLQKKFVKTDKFTGDVKIAQFGTRKHTLSSEIIVSNDKLIFLPKLYYRSPDWLFIHGYTFRYGEKIYKSGKIKFYRDHAAGTIWEWTKIIANKKDIKLFSEIASSDEVAIRFHGKQYYSDKNISEEEISNIKEMLELYKYLGGK
;
A
#
# COMPACT_ATOMS: atom_id res chain seq x y z
N MET A 1 -42.08 5.38 48.46
CA MET A 1 -42.65 4.03 48.23
C MET A 1 -41.52 3.03 48.35
N VAL A 2 -41.70 2.11 49.30
CA VAL A 2 -40.74 1.17 49.88
C VAL A 2 -40.80 -0.18 49.14
N TYR A 3 -39.83 -1.06 49.44
CA TYR A 3 -39.62 -2.48 49.10
C TYR A 3 -38.49 -2.67 48.07
N LEU A 4 -37.24 -3.05 48.40
CA LEU A 4 -36.67 -3.93 49.44
C LEU A 4 -37.24 -5.35 49.45
N ARG A 5 -36.46 -6.31 48.94
CA ARG A 5 -36.25 -7.64 49.54
C ARG A 5 -35.06 -8.37 48.89
N LEU A 6 -33.98 -8.47 49.66
CA LEU A 6 -33.06 -9.61 49.67
C LEU A 6 -33.84 -10.89 50.01
N ILE A 7 -33.38 -12.05 49.53
CA ILE A 7 -33.18 -13.25 50.36
C ILE A 7 -32.10 -14.13 49.71
N LEU A 8 -31.16 -14.50 50.56
CA LEU A 8 -30.05 -15.45 50.42
C LEU A 8 -30.59 -16.88 50.52
N ALA A 9 -30.06 -17.83 49.76
CA ALA A 9 -30.10 -19.24 50.14
C ALA A 9 -28.84 -19.96 49.60
N VAL A 10 -27.93 -20.22 50.54
CA VAL A 10 -26.80 -21.13 50.43
C VAL A 10 -27.32 -22.53 50.76
N LEU A 11 -27.03 -23.53 49.91
CA LEU A 11 -27.01 -24.93 50.32
C LEU A 11 -25.86 -25.64 49.58
N LEU A 12 -24.87 -26.05 50.37
CA LEU A 12 -23.85 -27.04 50.06
C LEU A 12 -24.49 -28.43 50.04
N PHE A 13 -24.19 -29.25 49.05
CA PHE A 13 -24.11 -30.71 49.25
C PHE A 13 -23.06 -31.32 48.32
N THR A 14 -22.19 -32.09 48.95
CA THR A 14 -21.12 -32.93 48.43
C THR A 14 -21.65 -34.24 47.84
N SER A 15 -21.06 -34.73 46.75
CA SER A 15 -20.49 -36.09 46.68
C SER A 15 -19.88 -36.35 45.31
N ALA A 16 -18.67 -36.92 45.34
CA ALA A 16 -18.01 -37.52 44.20
C ALA A 16 -18.66 -38.87 43.89
N SER A 17 -18.72 -39.24 42.61
CA SER A 17 -18.81 -40.63 42.20
C SER A 17 -18.15 -40.77 40.83
N SER A 18 -17.05 -41.51 40.87
CA SER A 18 -16.27 -42.07 39.78
C SER A 18 -17.17 -42.87 38.83
N ILE A 19 -17.04 -42.64 37.52
CA ILE A 19 -17.52 -43.61 36.52
C ILE A 19 -16.28 -44.32 36.01
N PHE A 20 -16.02 -45.49 36.60
CA PHE A 20 -15.28 -46.55 35.95
C PHE A 20 -16.17 -47.10 34.84
N ALA A 21 -15.63 -47.21 33.62
CA ALA A 21 -16.21 -48.05 32.59
C ALA A 21 -15.72 -49.48 32.86
N GLU A 22 -16.61 -50.31 33.39
CA GLU A 22 -16.49 -51.78 33.33
C GLU A 22 -16.64 -52.19 31.86
N CYS A 23 -15.67 -52.94 31.35
CA CYS A 23 -15.84 -53.74 30.14
C CYS A 23 -16.44 -55.06 30.60
N ASP A 24 -17.70 -55.30 30.22
CA ASP A 24 -18.35 -56.59 30.38
C ASP A 24 -17.69 -57.65 29.49
N ASP A 25 -17.47 -58.81 30.09
CA ASP A 25 -17.06 -60.07 29.49
C ASP A 25 -18.08 -60.54 28.43
N ASP A 26 -17.60 -61.38 27.51
CA ASP A 26 -18.33 -62.10 26.45
C ASP A 26 -18.49 -61.38 25.11
N PHE A 27 -17.38 -61.13 24.40
CA PHE A 27 -17.30 -61.34 22.94
C PHE A 27 -15.83 -61.50 22.51
N GLU A 28 -15.50 -62.65 21.93
CA GLU A 28 -14.24 -62.93 21.24
C GLU A 28 -14.02 -61.98 20.05
N ASP A 29 -12.75 -61.70 19.75
CA ASP A 29 -12.18 -60.84 18.68
C ASP A 29 -11.92 -59.35 19.00
N CYS A 30 -10.92 -59.11 19.85
CA CYS A 30 -10.12 -57.87 19.83
C CYS A 30 -8.81 -58.13 19.05
N PRO A 31 -8.52 -57.42 17.94
CA PRO A 31 -7.26 -57.59 17.22
C PRO A 31 -6.10 -56.94 17.97
N GLU A 32 -4.96 -57.64 17.96
CA GLU A 32 -3.70 -57.35 18.63
C GLU A 32 -3.18 -55.92 18.42
N GLU A 33 -2.66 -55.32 19.51
CA GLU A 33 -1.78 -54.15 19.48
C GLU A 33 -0.49 -54.51 18.72
N SER A 34 -0.37 -54.06 17.46
CA SER A 34 0.92 -54.04 16.77
C SER A 34 1.65 -52.73 17.07
N SER A 35 2.79 -52.88 17.73
CA SER A 35 3.75 -51.87 18.11
C SER A 35 4.20 -50.92 17.00
N MET A 36 4.43 -49.67 17.42
CA MET A 36 5.22 -48.62 16.78
C MET A 36 6.54 -49.17 16.21
N GLU A 37 6.83 -48.82 14.95
CA GLU A 37 8.06 -48.13 14.51
C GLU A 37 7.99 -47.93 12.99
N ASP A 38 7.23 -46.93 12.55
CA ASP A 38 7.30 -46.47 11.16
C ASP A 38 8.16 -45.20 11.05
N SER A 39 9.29 -45.43 10.41
CA SER A 39 10.32 -44.49 9.96
C SER A 39 9.85 -43.06 9.64
N LEU A 40 10.35 -42.11 10.43
CA LEU A 40 10.44 -40.68 10.09
C LEU A 40 11.48 -40.47 8.98
N ASN A 41 11.16 -40.86 7.75
CA ASN A 41 11.84 -40.32 6.56
C ASN A 41 10.81 -39.54 5.75
N SER A 42 10.56 -38.30 6.19
CA SER A 42 9.89 -37.32 5.32
C SER A 42 10.77 -37.13 4.07
N PRO A 43 10.26 -37.37 2.86
CA PRO A 43 11.05 -37.21 1.65
C PRO A 43 11.58 -35.78 1.60
N SER A 44 12.88 -35.63 1.37
CA SER A 44 13.52 -34.34 1.12
C SER A 44 12.86 -33.75 -0.12
N ILE A 45 11.94 -32.80 0.09
CA ILE A 45 11.29 -32.10 -1.00
C ILE A 45 12.39 -31.29 -1.70
N ASP A 46 12.71 -31.68 -2.94
CA ASP A 46 13.64 -30.94 -3.78
C ASP A 46 13.04 -29.56 -4.12
N MET A 47 13.32 -28.60 -3.25
CA MET A 47 12.84 -27.23 -3.36
C MET A 47 13.35 -26.53 -4.62
N SER A 48 14.43 -27.02 -5.26
CA SER A 48 14.98 -26.43 -6.48
C SER A 48 13.99 -26.53 -7.67
N GLN A 49 13.17 -27.59 -7.71
CA GLN A 49 12.16 -27.77 -8.76
C GLN A 49 10.92 -26.88 -8.57
N PHE A 50 10.61 -26.50 -7.32
CA PHE A 50 9.39 -25.72 -7.01
C PHE A 50 9.56 -24.21 -7.23
N VAL A 51 10.78 -23.69 -7.13
CA VAL A 51 11.06 -22.25 -7.07
C VAL A 51 10.81 -21.52 -8.39
N HIS A 52 11.00 -22.18 -9.54
CA HIS A 52 10.94 -21.51 -10.85
C HIS A 52 9.56 -21.49 -11.52
N THR A 53 8.69 -22.45 -11.21
CA THR A 53 7.40 -22.63 -11.92
C THR A 53 6.18 -22.39 -11.03
N ASN A 54 6.31 -22.49 -9.71
CA ASN A 54 5.16 -22.49 -8.81
C ASN A 54 4.67 -21.07 -8.49
N LYS A 55 3.40 -20.78 -8.79
CA LYS A 55 2.73 -19.51 -8.44
C LYS A 55 2.65 -19.29 -6.91
N ASN A 56 2.82 -20.34 -6.11
CA ASN A 56 2.78 -20.32 -4.66
C ASN A 56 4.15 -20.16 -4.00
N ALA A 57 5.24 -20.08 -4.76
CA ALA A 57 6.57 -19.89 -4.21
C ALA A 57 6.81 -18.42 -3.82
N PHE A 58 7.51 -18.20 -2.70
CA PHE A 58 7.79 -16.89 -2.14
C PHE A 58 9.19 -16.80 -1.51
N SER A 59 9.61 -15.57 -1.26
CA SER A 59 10.79 -15.23 -0.46
C SER A 59 10.38 -14.23 0.61
N PHE A 60 11.03 -14.28 1.78
CA PHE A 60 10.96 -13.19 2.74
C PHE A 60 11.63 -11.94 2.17
N LYS A 61 11.03 -10.77 2.44
CA LYS A 61 11.53 -9.47 1.96
C LYS A 61 12.65 -8.96 2.84
N VAL A 62 13.69 -8.42 2.23
CA VAL A 62 14.63 -7.52 2.93
C VAL A 62 13.85 -6.31 3.44
N LEU A 63 13.91 -6.05 4.76
CA LEU A 63 13.23 -4.92 5.38
C LEU A 63 14.13 -3.68 5.36
N ASP A 64 13.52 -2.48 5.40
CA ASP A 64 14.24 -1.22 5.66
C ASP A 64 15.07 -1.36 6.94
N ILE A 65 16.30 -0.82 6.96
CA ILE A 65 17.23 -0.94 8.09
C ILE A 65 16.59 -0.60 9.45
N ARG A 66 15.67 0.36 9.50
CA ARG A 66 14.96 0.77 10.73
C ARG A 66 13.96 -0.28 11.22
N LEU A 67 13.57 -1.19 10.34
CA LEU A 67 12.59 -2.25 10.57
C LEU A 67 13.23 -3.63 10.77
N GLN A 68 14.52 -3.80 10.45
CA GLN A 68 15.23 -5.08 10.58
C GLN A 68 15.29 -5.59 12.04
N LYS A 69 15.21 -4.67 13.01
CA LYS A 69 15.07 -5.00 14.44
C LYS A 69 13.73 -5.65 14.84
N TYR A 70 12.77 -5.74 13.92
CA TYR A 70 11.48 -6.35 14.18
C TYR A 70 11.35 -7.68 13.44
N PRO A 71 10.73 -8.69 14.07
CA PRO A 71 10.51 -9.99 13.42
C PRO A 71 9.46 -9.91 12.31
N TYR A 72 9.47 -10.88 11.41
CA TYR A 72 8.35 -11.09 10.50
C TYR A 72 7.12 -11.59 11.25
N ARG A 73 6.00 -10.89 11.04
CA ARG A 73 4.71 -11.17 11.70
C ARG A 73 3.72 -11.86 10.76
N GLY A 74 2.66 -12.40 11.38
CA GLY A 74 1.57 -13.06 10.67
C GLY A 74 1.77 -14.56 10.51
N PHE A 75 2.74 -15.13 11.23
CA PHE A 75 3.01 -16.56 11.28
C PHE A 75 2.53 -17.18 12.60
N CYS A 76 2.23 -18.47 12.55
CA CYS A 76 1.90 -19.30 13.70
C CYS A 76 2.31 -20.75 13.43
N SER A 77 2.73 -21.47 14.47
CA SER A 77 3.11 -22.89 14.39
C SER A 77 1.88 -23.81 14.29
N GLU A 78 0.74 -23.36 14.80
CA GLU A 78 -0.51 -24.12 14.87
C GLU A 78 -1.72 -23.21 14.63
N ILE A 79 -2.78 -23.76 14.03
CA ILE A 79 -4.05 -23.05 13.86
C ILE A 79 -4.90 -23.26 15.12
N LYS A 80 -5.02 -22.24 15.97
CA LYS A 80 -5.99 -22.23 17.07
C LYS A 80 -7.30 -21.61 16.61
N PHE A 81 -8.39 -22.38 16.61
CA PHE A 81 -9.73 -21.88 16.33
C PHE A 81 -10.04 -20.65 17.21
N GLY A 82 -10.52 -19.58 16.58
CA GLY A 82 -10.83 -18.32 17.29
C GLY A 82 -9.63 -17.42 17.64
N LYS A 83 -8.37 -17.84 17.44
CA LYS A 83 -7.17 -17.00 17.65
C LYS A 83 -6.52 -16.59 16.32
N TYR A 84 -5.91 -15.41 16.32
CA TYR A 84 -5.27 -14.88 15.10
C TYR A 84 -3.99 -15.70 14.87
N CYS A 85 -3.52 -15.77 13.62
CA CYS A 85 -2.17 -16.28 13.34
C CYS A 85 -1.15 -15.22 13.80
N SER A 86 -1.06 -15.12 15.12
CA SER A 86 -0.15 -14.32 15.93
C SER A 86 0.31 -15.28 17.02
N GLY A 87 1.59 -15.56 17.06
CA GLY A 87 2.13 -16.52 18.02
C GLY A 87 3.53 -16.96 17.68
N VAL A 88 3.95 -16.79 16.42
CA VAL A 88 5.35 -16.96 16.03
C VAL A 88 5.83 -15.69 15.35
N ASP A 89 6.72 -15.01 16.04
CA ASP A 89 7.54 -13.93 15.49
C ASP A 89 8.79 -14.58 14.90
N LEU A 90 8.91 -14.54 13.57
CA LEU A 90 10.04 -15.13 12.87
C LEU A 90 11.20 -14.12 12.84
N ASP A 91 12.35 -14.49 13.39
CA ASP A 91 13.54 -13.64 13.47
C ASP A 91 13.98 -13.08 12.11
N TYR A 92 14.29 -11.79 12.03
CA TYR A 92 14.62 -11.18 10.74
C TYR A 92 15.89 -11.77 10.13
N GLU A 93 16.97 -11.88 10.93
CA GLU A 93 18.28 -12.33 10.47
C GLU A 93 18.25 -13.78 10.02
N LYS A 94 17.51 -14.64 10.73
CA LYS A 94 17.33 -16.04 10.35
C LYS A 94 16.58 -16.22 9.04
N TYR A 95 15.54 -15.43 8.79
CA TYR A 95 14.58 -15.71 7.70
C TYR A 95 14.69 -14.76 6.50
N VAL A 96 15.47 -13.67 6.56
CA VAL A 96 15.61 -12.74 5.43
C VAL A 96 16.09 -13.45 4.17
N GLY A 97 15.38 -13.24 3.05
CA GLY A 97 15.67 -13.90 1.77
C GLY A 97 15.35 -15.39 1.71
N MET A 98 14.96 -16.02 2.83
CA MET A 98 14.59 -17.43 2.86
C MET A 98 13.39 -17.68 1.95
N LYS A 99 13.44 -18.79 1.21
CA LYS A 99 12.37 -19.18 0.30
C LYS A 99 11.40 -20.14 0.96
N GLY A 100 10.17 -20.12 0.46
CA GLY A 100 9.14 -21.06 0.86
C GLY A 100 8.07 -21.24 -0.19
N VAL A 101 7.17 -22.18 0.06
CA VAL A 101 6.03 -22.49 -0.79
C VAL A 101 4.76 -22.60 0.04
N PHE A 102 3.65 -22.07 -0.45
CA PHE A 102 2.34 -22.42 0.12
C PHE A 102 1.94 -23.83 -0.32
N ILE A 103 1.90 -24.77 0.62
CA ILE A 103 1.59 -26.19 0.37
C ILE A 103 0.10 -26.49 0.42
N SER A 104 -0.68 -25.72 1.19
CA SER A 104 -2.13 -25.89 1.25
C SER A 104 -2.86 -25.15 0.12
N LYS A 105 -3.78 -25.87 -0.54
CA LYS A 105 -4.82 -25.28 -1.40
C LYS A 105 -5.97 -24.70 -0.57
N ASN A 106 -6.25 -25.29 0.60
CA ASN A 106 -7.42 -24.97 1.42
C ASN A 106 -7.14 -23.82 2.40
N LEU A 107 -8.10 -22.90 2.44
CA LEU A 107 -8.10 -21.72 3.30
C LEU A 107 -8.84 -22.07 4.59
N ALA A 108 -8.18 -22.06 5.75
CA ALA A 108 -8.93 -21.89 7.00
C ALA A 108 -9.47 -20.45 6.99
N LYS A 109 -10.72 -20.27 6.54
CA LYS A 109 -11.37 -18.96 6.47
C LYS A 109 -11.84 -18.56 7.86
N ARG A 110 -11.29 -17.46 8.40
CA ARG A 110 -11.81 -16.84 9.62
C ARG A 110 -12.62 -15.60 9.25
N GLY A 111 -13.95 -15.72 9.29
CA GLY A 111 -14.88 -14.59 9.16
C GLY A 111 -14.65 -13.71 7.92
N GLY A 112 -14.75 -14.31 6.72
CA GLY A 112 -14.85 -13.64 5.41
C GLY A 112 -13.73 -12.68 4.95
N ARG A 113 -12.88 -12.18 5.86
CA ARG A 113 -11.91 -11.11 5.61
C ARG A 113 -10.46 -11.59 5.68
N LYS A 114 -10.21 -12.77 6.24
CA LYS A 114 -8.87 -13.32 6.51
C LYS A 114 -8.75 -14.75 6.02
N GLU A 115 -7.56 -15.05 5.53
CA GLU A 115 -7.13 -16.33 4.99
C GLU A 115 -5.86 -16.77 5.71
N ILE A 116 -5.77 -18.07 5.99
CA ILE A 116 -4.59 -18.70 6.57
C ILE A 116 -4.19 -19.82 5.63
N ARG A 117 -2.90 -19.89 5.31
CA ARG A 117 -2.32 -20.94 4.47
C ARG A 117 -1.07 -21.51 5.12
N GLU A 118 -0.96 -22.82 5.10
CA GLU A 118 0.26 -23.54 5.45
C GLU A 118 1.39 -23.23 4.46
N VAL A 119 2.59 -23.03 5.01
CA VAL A 119 3.84 -22.75 4.28
C VAL A 119 4.92 -23.73 4.72
N LEU A 120 5.71 -24.18 3.75
CA LEU A 120 6.94 -24.93 3.95
C LEU A 120 8.12 -24.06 3.53
N LEU A 121 9.10 -23.91 4.39
CA LEU A 121 10.32 -23.14 4.14
C LEU A 121 11.43 -24.04 3.59
N GLU A 122 12.43 -23.46 2.93
CA GLU A 122 13.52 -24.22 2.30
C GLU A 122 14.45 -24.92 3.31
N ASN A 123 14.41 -24.52 4.58
CA ASN A 123 15.09 -25.20 5.68
C ASN A 123 14.25 -26.36 6.29
N GLY A 124 13.09 -26.69 5.71
CA GLY A 124 12.20 -27.75 6.17
C GLY A 124 11.17 -27.34 7.22
N GLU A 125 11.25 -26.12 7.76
CA GLU A 125 10.31 -25.65 8.77
C GLU A 125 8.91 -25.40 8.18
N LYS A 126 7.88 -25.73 8.97
CA LYS A 126 6.47 -25.56 8.60
C LYS A 126 5.81 -24.52 9.49
N TYR A 127 5.05 -23.63 8.87
CA TYR A 127 4.26 -22.60 9.55
C TYR A 127 2.90 -22.43 8.88
N TYR A 128 2.04 -21.67 9.52
CA TYR A 128 0.85 -21.09 8.90
C TYR A 128 1.05 -19.59 8.74
N PHE A 129 0.62 -19.03 7.61
CA PHE A 129 0.70 -17.60 7.33
C PHE A 129 -0.70 -17.02 7.14
N GLY A 130 -1.04 -16.05 7.99
CA GLY A 130 -2.32 -15.34 7.97
C GLY A 130 -2.24 -14.00 7.25
N TYR A 131 -3.18 -13.75 6.34
CA TYR A 131 -3.31 -12.48 5.63
C TYR A 131 -4.78 -12.09 5.40
N PHE A 132 -5.02 -10.83 5.08
CA PHE A 132 -6.36 -10.36 4.72
C PHE A 132 -6.68 -10.73 3.28
N SER A 133 -7.80 -11.43 3.04
CA SER A 133 -8.26 -11.87 1.71
C SER A 133 -8.28 -10.73 0.69
N LYS A 134 -8.74 -9.54 1.11
CA LYS A 134 -8.81 -8.34 0.26
C LYS A 134 -7.45 -7.90 -0.29
N PHE A 135 -6.37 -8.13 0.44
CA PHE A 135 -5.02 -7.69 0.06
C PHE A 135 -4.16 -8.84 -0.51
N GLY A 136 -4.50 -10.09 -0.17
CA GLY A 136 -3.77 -11.28 -0.57
C GLY A 136 -2.44 -11.47 0.17
N ALA A 137 -1.85 -12.65 -0.02
CA ALA A 137 -0.61 -13.08 0.66
C ALA A 137 0.63 -12.23 0.28
N TYR A 138 0.61 -11.58 -0.88
CA TYR A 138 1.74 -10.80 -1.41
C TYR A 138 1.47 -9.29 -1.40
N SER A 139 0.62 -8.83 -0.48
CA SER A 139 0.31 -7.41 -0.33
C SER A 139 1.56 -6.57 -0.02
N ARG A 140 1.46 -5.24 -0.14
CA ARG A 140 2.59 -4.33 0.16
C ARG A 140 3.12 -4.51 1.58
N SER A 141 2.22 -4.66 2.54
CA SER A 141 2.53 -4.88 3.96
C SER A 141 2.87 -6.33 4.31
N SER A 142 2.73 -7.26 3.37
CA SER A 142 3.16 -8.65 3.59
C SER A 142 4.68 -8.72 3.75
N PRO A 143 5.22 -9.56 4.64
CA PRO A 143 6.64 -9.86 4.68
C PRO A 143 7.12 -10.69 3.48
N LEU A 144 6.19 -11.19 2.65
CA LEU A 144 6.48 -12.11 1.56
C LEU A 144 6.45 -11.43 0.18
N VAL A 145 7.34 -11.86 -0.71
CA VAL A 145 7.35 -11.50 -2.13
C VAL A 145 7.24 -12.76 -3.00
N GLN A 146 6.41 -12.71 -4.04
CA GLN A 146 6.22 -13.84 -4.94
C GLN A 146 7.46 -14.08 -5.82
N LEU A 147 8.05 -15.28 -5.76
CA LEU A 147 9.30 -15.60 -6.44
C LEU A 147 9.21 -15.47 -7.96
N LYS A 148 8.12 -15.98 -8.57
CA LYS A 148 7.87 -15.83 -10.01
C LYS A 148 7.91 -14.36 -10.47
N LYS A 149 7.37 -13.46 -9.64
CA LYS A 149 7.38 -12.01 -9.92
C LYS A 149 8.79 -11.44 -9.74
N LEU A 150 9.49 -11.82 -8.68
CA LEU A 150 10.88 -11.44 -8.42
C LEU A 150 11.80 -11.84 -9.58
N PHE A 151 11.76 -13.10 -10.04
CA PHE A 151 12.58 -13.55 -11.16
C PHE A 151 12.26 -12.82 -12.46
N LYS A 152 10.97 -12.63 -12.78
CA LYS A 152 10.56 -11.87 -13.96
C LYS A 152 11.10 -10.44 -13.93
N LEU A 153 11.12 -9.81 -12.77
CA LEU A 153 11.67 -8.48 -12.58
C LEU A 153 13.20 -8.49 -12.66
N LYS A 154 13.89 -9.35 -11.90
CA LYS A 154 15.35 -9.47 -11.93
C LYS A 154 15.89 -9.78 -13.34
N ALA A 155 15.15 -10.53 -14.15
CA ALA A 155 15.48 -10.77 -15.56
C ALA A 155 15.40 -9.51 -16.46
N MET A 156 14.93 -8.36 -15.96
CA MET A 156 14.99 -7.06 -16.64
C MET A 156 16.31 -6.35 -16.41
N VAL A 157 17.08 -6.71 -15.37
CA VAL A 157 18.39 -6.10 -15.09
C VAL A 157 19.32 -6.32 -16.30
N GLY A 158 20.04 -5.28 -16.69
CA GLY A 158 20.88 -5.22 -17.89
C GLY A 158 20.10 -4.97 -19.18
N LYS A 159 18.76 -5.10 -19.20
CA LYS A 159 17.97 -4.92 -20.42
C LYS A 159 17.63 -3.45 -20.68
N PRO A 160 17.54 -3.03 -21.95
CA PRO A 160 17.02 -1.72 -22.32
C PRO A 160 15.60 -1.53 -21.78
N TYR A 161 15.40 -0.42 -21.09
CA TYR A 161 14.10 0.00 -20.60
C TYR A 161 13.41 0.90 -21.63
N TYR A 162 14.05 2.00 -22.04
CA TYR A 162 13.60 2.87 -23.12
C TYR A 162 14.74 3.76 -23.63
N ALA A 163 14.88 3.87 -24.95
CA ALA A 163 15.99 4.60 -25.59
C ALA A 163 17.34 4.14 -25.02
N HIS A 164 18.17 5.06 -24.53
CA HIS A 164 19.47 4.77 -23.90
C HIS A 164 19.36 4.36 -22.42
N LEU A 165 18.18 4.37 -21.82
CA LEU A 165 17.97 3.96 -20.43
C LEU A 165 17.80 2.44 -20.35
N SER A 166 18.60 1.79 -19.51
CA SER A 166 18.48 0.37 -19.16
C SER A 166 18.20 0.22 -17.66
N VAL A 167 17.68 -0.94 -17.25
CA VAL A 167 17.52 -1.26 -15.83
C VAL A 167 18.86 -1.73 -15.28
N THR A 168 19.39 -1.07 -14.25
CA THR A 168 20.67 -1.43 -13.63
C THR A 168 20.48 -2.27 -12.37
N SER A 169 19.43 -2.01 -11.60
CA SER A 169 19.12 -2.81 -10.41
C SER A 169 17.63 -2.78 -10.08
N ILE A 170 17.21 -3.81 -9.35
CA ILE A 170 15.88 -3.90 -8.74
C ILE A 170 16.11 -4.32 -7.29
N SER A 171 15.49 -3.63 -6.34
CA SER A 171 15.62 -3.95 -4.92
C SER A 171 15.10 -5.37 -4.64
N ASP A 172 15.62 -6.02 -3.61
CA ASP A 172 15.27 -7.42 -3.31
C ASP A 172 13.80 -7.62 -2.95
N ASP A 173 13.17 -6.60 -2.35
CA ASP A 173 11.74 -6.56 -2.09
C ASP A 173 10.88 -6.16 -3.31
N ASN A 174 11.53 -5.91 -4.47
CA ASN A 174 10.97 -5.41 -5.73
C ASN A 174 10.27 -4.05 -5.65
N THR A 175 10.46 -3.29 -4.58
CA THR A 175 9.79 -2.00 -4.44
C THR A 175 10.40 -0.93 -5.31
N TYR A 176 11.71 -1.00 -5.59
CA TYR A 176 12.43 0.00 -6.37
C TYR A 176 13.17 -0.58 -7.57
N THR A 177 13.25 0.22 -8.63
CA THR A 177 14.00 -0.05 -9.87
C THR A 177 14.90 1.14 -10.15
N THR A 178 16.19 0.88 -10.39
CA THR A 178 17.18 1.88 -10.75
C THR A 178 17.51 1.77 -12.24
N LEU A 179 17.63 2.93 -12.89
CA LEU A 179 17.99 3.02 -14.30
C LEU A 179 19.46 3.40 -14.48
N SER A 180 19.98 3.25 -15.71
CA SER A 180 21.37 3.55 -16.06
C SER A 180 21.80 5.01 -15.90
N ASN A 181 20.84 5.93 -15.73
CA ASN A 181 21.10 7.32 -15.38
C ASN A 181 21.16 7.57 -13.86
N GLY A 182 21.16 6.51 -13.04
CA GLY A 182 21.22 6.58 -11.58
C GLY A 182 19.89 6.90 -10.89
N LEU A 183 18.81 7.16 -11.65
CA LEU A 183 17.51 7.46 -11.06
C LEU A 183 16.80 6.19 -10.60
N THR A 184 16.26 6.23 -9.39
CA THR A 184 15.50 5.15 -8.77
C THR A 184 14.02 5.53 -8.63
N TYR A 185 13.14 4.61 -9.02
CA TYR A 185 11.68 4.77 -8.95
C TYR A 185 11.04 3.59 -8.28
N GLU A 186 9.82 3.78 -7.75
CA GLU A 186 9.00 2.65 -7.34
C GLU A 186 8.71 1.75 -8.56
N THR A 187 8.97 0.44 -8.47
CA THR A 187 8.87 -0.50 -9.60
C THR A 187 7.50 -0.46 -10.27
N ARG A 188 6.42 -0.19 -9.51
CA ARG A 188 5.06 -0.09 -10.06
C ARG A 188 4.83 1.10 -10.98
N ILE A 189 5.60 2.18 -10.83
CA ILE A 189 5.45 3.41 -11.62
C ILE A 189 6.36 3.43 -12.85
N ILE A 190 7.30 2.47 -12.97
CA ILE A 190 8.17 2.31 -14.14
C ILE A 190 7.33 2.20 -15.42
N LYS A 191 6.37 1.29 -15.51
CA LYS A 191 5.56 1.15 -16.75
C LYS A 191 4.84 2.46 -17.15
N PRO A 192 4.14 3.17 -16.24
CA PRO A 192 3.61 4.51 -16.53
C PRO A 192 4.65 5.54 -16.99
N ILE A 193 5.83 5.59 -16.36
CA ILE A 193 6.91 6.50 -16.76
C ILE A 193 7.33 6.24 -18.21
N LYS A 194 7.44 4.96 -18.63
CA LYS A 194 7.81 4.60 -20.01
C LYS A 194 6.88 5.23 -21.05
N ILE A 195 5.59 5.35 -20.73
CA ILE A 195 4.60 5.97 -21.63
C ILE A 195 4.91 7.45 -21.82
N LEU A 196 5.31 8.17 -20.77
CA LEU A 196 5.66 9.58 -20.84
C LEU A 196 6.97 9.80 -21.60
N LEU A 197 8.00 8.98 -21.34
CA LEU A 197 9.30 9.09 -22.02
C LEU A 197 9.19 8.90 -23.54
N LYS A 198 8.24 8.06 -24.01
CA LYS A 198 7.96 7.84 -25.43
C LYS A 198 7.57 9.09 -26.22
N ARG A 199 7.14 10.16 -25.54
CA ARG A 199 6.82 11.45 -26.19
C ARG A 199 8.05 12.20 -26.66
N PHE A 200 9.25 11.77 -26.25
CA PHE A 200 10.51 12.42 -26.56
C PHE A 200 11.45 11.47 -27.30
N LYS A 201 12.14 12.01 -28.31
CA LYS A 201 13.17 11.29 -29.09
C LYS A 201 14.60 11.64 -28.66
N SER A 202 14.83 12.88 -28.22
CA SER A 202 16.16 13.37 -27.83
C SER A 202 16.58 12.81 -26.47
N LYS A 203 17.79 12.25 -26.39
CA LYS A 203 18.44 11.78 -25.15
C LYS A 203 18.34 12.81 -24.03
N LYS A 204 18.79 14.05 -24.28
CA LYS A 204 18.73 15.16 -23.31
C LYS A 204 17.30 15.40 -22.78
N LYS A 205 16.29 15.27 -23.66
CA LYS A 205 14.91 15.49 -23.25
C LYS A 205 14.35 14.34 -22.41
N ILE A 206 14.71 13.11 -22.76
CA ILE A 206 14.33 11.91 -22.02
C ILE A 206 14.94 11.95 -20.61
N ASP A 207 16.22 12.28 -20.49
CA ASP A 207 16.92 12.36 -19.20
C ASP A 207 16.33 13.45 -18.30
N LYS A 208 16.07 14.64 -18.85
CA LYS A 208 15.43 15.72 -18.07
C LYS A 208 14.02 15.34 -17.63
N LEU A 209 13.20 14.71 -18.49
CA LEU A 209 11.87 14.24 -18.07
C LEU A 209 11.96 13.18 -16.98
N ALA A 210 12.88 12.23 -17.11
CA ALA A 210 13.10 11.21 -16.10
C ALA A 210 13.42 11.84 -14.74
N ALA A 211 14.31 12.84 -14.69
CA ALA A 211 14.64 13.58 -13.48
C ALA A 211 13.42 14.32 -12.89
N LEU A 212 12.64 15.03 -13.72
CA LEU A 212 11.43 15.75 -13.25
C LEU A 212 10.33 14.82 -12.69
N LEU A 213 10.29 13.56 -13.15
CA LEU A 213 9.36 12.54 -12.64
C LEU A 213 9.86 11.88 -11.35
N GLN A 214 11.08 12.18 -10.90
CA GLN A 214 11.58 11.68 -9.62
C GLN A 214 10.70 12.20 -8.48
N LYS A 215 10.43 11.32 -7.50
CA LYS A 215 9.52 11.61 -6.37
C LYS A 215 8.11 12.05 -6.80
N LYS A 216 7.65 11.66 -8.00
CA LYS A 216 6.26 11.84 -8.43
C LYS A 216 5.52 10.51 -8.41
N PHE A 217 4.26 10.55 -8.04
CA PHE A 217 3.33 9.44 -8.24
C PHE A 217 2.84 9.46 -9.68
N VAL A 218 3.17 8.42 -10.44
CA VAL A 218 2.74 8.28 -11.84
C VAL A 218 1.87 7.04 -11.97
N LYS A 219 0.64 7.22 -12.47
CA LYS A 219 -0.33 6.13 -12.61
C LYS A 219 -1.05 6.23 -13.94
N THR A 220 -1.16 5.11 -14.63
CA THR A 220 -2.05 4.97 -15.79
C THR A 220 -3.46 4.64 -15.33
N ASP A 221 -4.44 5.37 -15.85
CA ASP A 221 -5.85 5.04 -15.73
C ASP A 221 -6.15 3.78 -16.56
N LYS A 222 -6.82 2.80 -15.95
CA LYS A 222 -7.04 1.51 -16.61
C LYS A 222 -8.14 1.56 -17.67
N PHE A 223 -9.01 2.56 -17.61
CA PHE A 223 -10.15 2.67 -18.52
C PHE A 223 -9.84 3.60 -19.69
N THR A 224 -9.20 4.74 -19.42
CA THR A 224 -8.90 5.73 -20.47
C THR A 224 -7.49 5.60 -21.03
N GLY A 225 -6.57 4.94 -20.30
CA GLY A 225 -5.15 4.90 -20.66
C GLY A 225 -4.39 6.18 -20.31
N ASP A 226 -5.07 7.21 -19.76
CA ASP A 226 -4.44 8.48 -19.40
C ASP A 226 -3.39 8.28 -18.30
N VAL A 227 -2.30 9.04 -18.38
CA VAL A 227 -1.28 9.05 -17.34
C VAL A 227 -1.52 10.23 -16.41
N LYS A 228 -1.80 9.93 -15.14
CA LYS A 228 -1.92 10.89 -14.05
C LYS A 228 -0.59 11.01 -13.33
N ILE A 229 -0.10 12.23 -13.17
CA ILE A 229 1.11 12.58 -12.44
C ILE A 229 0.70 13.44 -11.25
N ALA A 230 1.15 13.09 -10.06
CA ALA A 230 0.88 13.82 -8.83
C ALA A 230 2.10 13.79 -7.91
N GLN A 231 2.09 14.63 -6.88
CA GLN A 231 3.10 14.60 -5.83
C GLN A 231 2.75 13.55 -4.76
N PHE A 232 3.76 12.97 -4.10
CA PHE A 232 3.54 12.14 -2.92
C PHE A 232 3.10 13.00 -1.72
N GLY A 233 2.37 12.41 -0.77
CA GLY A 233 2.11 13.07 0.53
C GLY A 233 1.01 14.15 0.57
N THR A 234 0.46 14.60 -0.55
CA THR A 234 -0.40 15.79 -0.63
C THR A 234 -1.80 15.69 0.00
N ARG A 235 -2.13 14.60 0.70
CA ARG A 235 -3.48 14.39 1.27
C ARG A 235 -3.85 15.38 2.38
N LYS A 236 -2.84 16.01 2.99
CA LYS A 236 -3.01 17.01 4.06
C LYS A 236 -2.83 18.44 3.55
N HIS A 237 -2.41 18.60 2.31
CA HIS A 237 -2.05 19.90 1.73
C HIS A 237 -3.32 20.66 1.38
N THR A 238 -3.36 21.93 1.75
CA THR A 238 -4.37 22.90 1.33
C THR A 238 -4.32 23.14 -0.18
N LEU A 239 -3.11 23.19 -0.75
CA LEU A 239 -2.86 23.39 -2.17
C LEU A 239 -1.95 22.28 -2.72
N SER A 240 -2.40 21.64 -3.80
CA SER A 240 -1.61 20.66 -4.55
C SER A 240 -2.00 20.69 -6.03
N SER A 241 -1.34 19.88 -6.86
CA SER A 241 -1.70 19.77 -8.27
C SER A 241 -1.49 18.37 -8.81
N GLU A 242 -2.21 18.07 -9.90
CA GLU A 242 -2.04 16.88 -10.71
C GLU A 242 -1.83 17.31 -12.18
N ILE A 243 -1.18 16.48 -12.97
CA ILE A 243 -1.14 16.60 -14.43
C ILE A 243 -1.79 15.36 -15.01
N ILE A 244 -2.68 15.55 -15.98
CA ILE A 244 -3.26 14.46 -16.78
C ILE A 244 -2.67 14.55 -18.18
N VAL A 245 -2.05 13.45 -18.61
CA VAL A 245 -1.47 13.30 -19.94
C VAL A 245 -2.28 12.26 -20.71
N SER A 246 -2.97 12.72 -21.74
CA SER A 246 -3.71 11.91 -22.72
C SER A 246 -2.99 11.98 -24.08
N ASN A 247 -3.53 11.28 -25.08
CA ASN A 247 -2.99 11.33 -26.44
C ASN A 247 -3.08 12.73 -27.05
N ASP A 248 -4.21 13.40 -26.86
CA ASP A 248 -4.57 14.71 -27.44
C ASP A 248 -4.55 15.87 -26.42
N LYS A 249 -4.59 15.55 -25.12
CA LYS A 249 -4.74 16.54 -24.05
C LYS A 249 -3.61 16.47 -23.03
N LEU A 250 -3.24 17.64 -22.55
CA LEU A 250 -2.35 17.83 -21.41
C LEU A 250 -3.04 18.84 -20.49
N ILE A 251 -3.42 18.39 -19.29
CA ILE A 251 -4.23 19.18 -18.36
C ILE A 251 -3.45 19.37 -17.07
N PHE A 252 -3.25 20.61 -16.66
CA PHE A 252 -2.82 20.95 -15.31
C PHE A 252 -4.05 21.10 -14.42
N LEU A 253 -4.04 20.44 -13.27
CA LEU A 253 -5.20 20.31 -12.40
C LEU A 253 -4.83 20.71 -10.96
N PRO A 254 -4.78 22.02 -10.65
CA PRO A 254 -4.70 22.51 -9.28
C PRO A 254 -5.83 21.94 -8.43
N LYS A 255 -5.51 21.61 -7.20
CA LYS A 255 -6.44 21.05 -6.23
C LYS A 255 -6.36 21.86 -4.94
N LEU A 256 -7.51 22.35 -4.53
CA LEU A 256 -7.70 22.98 -3.22
C LEU A 256 -8.39 22.01 -2.30
N TYR A 257 -7.93 21.92 -1.06
CA TYR A 257 -8.41 20.96 -0.09
C TYR A 257 -8.52 21.62 1.29
N TYR A 258 -9.73 21.69 1.81
CA TYR A 258 -10.01 22.14 3.15
C TYR A 258 -10.24 20.92 4.04
N ARG A 259 -9.56 20.86 5.19
CA ARG A 259 -9.72 19.80 6.20
C ARG A 259 -9.97 20.47 7.54
N SER A 260 -11.03 20.07 8.22
CA SER A 260 -11.49 20.70 9.46
C SER A 260 -12.34 19.73 10.29
N PRO A 261 -12.57 19.99 11.58
CA PRO A 261 -13.68 19.37 12.29
C PRO A 261 -15.05 19.89 11.81
N ASP A 262 -15.12 21.15 11.35
CA ASP A 262 -16.39 21.82 11.04
C ASP A 262 -16.61 22.05 9.55
N TRP A 263 -17.86 21.88 9.11
CA TRP A 263 -18.28 22.19 7.75
C TRP A 263 -18.32 23.69 7.49
N LEU A 264 -17.72 24.10 6.37
CA LEU A 264 -17.77 25.48 5.91
C LEU A 264 -18.80 25.64 4.77
N PHE A 265 -19.10 24.56 4.05
CA PHE A 265 -19.93 24.53 2.84
C PHE A 265 -19.39 25.49 1.79
N ILE A 266 -18.13 25.27 1.41
CA ILE A 266 -17.35 26.16 0.58
C ILE A 266 -18.02 26.34 -0.78
N HIS A 267 -18.10 27.59 -1.23
CA HIS A 267 -18.59 27.98 -2.55
C HIS A 267 -17.64 28.93 -3.30
N GLY A 268 -16.49 29.26 -2.71
CA GLY A 268 -15.48 30.13 -3.33
C GLY A 268 -14.22 30.23 -2.48
N TYR A 269 -13.19 30.89 -3.00
CA TYR A 269 -11.95 31.17 -2.29
C TYR A 269 -11.33 32.49 -2.74
N THR A 270 -10.43 33.02 -1.92
CA THR A 270 -9.57 34.16 -2.25
C THR A 270 -8.13 33.78 -1.97
N PHE A 271 -7.23 33.99 -2.92
CA PHE A 271 -5.80 33.96 -2.67
C PHE A 271 -5.27 35.37 -2.37
N ARG A 272 -4.40 35.49 -1.38
CA ARG A 272 -3.45 36.59 -1.20
C ARG A 272 -2.06 36.04 -1.48
N TYR A 273 -1.29 36.69 -2.35
CA TYR A 273 0.07 36.28 -2.70
C TYR A 273 0.89 37.52 -3.06
N GLY A 274 1.96 37.77 -2.31
CA GLY A 274 2.60 39.10 -2.28
C GLY A 274 1.57 40.19 -1.98
N GLU A 275 1.55 41.25 -2.80
CA GLU A 275 0.59 42.36 -2.70
C GLU A 275 -0.71 42.13 -3.50
N LYS A 276 -0.85 40.97 -4.17
CA LYS A 276 -1.99 40.69 -5.05
C LYS A 276 -3.07 39.91 -4.34
N ILE A 277 -4.30 40.14 -4.79
CA ILE A 277 -5.49 39.39 -4.36
C ILE A 277 -6.19 38.83 -5.59
N TYR A 278 -6.47 37.54 -5.57
CA TYR A 278 -7.32 36.87 -6.54
C TYR A 278 -8.57 36.34 -5.85
N LYS A 279 -9.76 36.73 -6.31
CA LYS A 279 -11.04 36.22 -5.81
C LYS A 279 -11.64 35.26 -6.84
N SER A 280 -11.97 34.05 -6.42
CA SER A 280 -12.72 33.13 -7.26
C SER A 280 -14.17 33.60 -7.40
N GLY A 281 -14.81 33.26 -8.53
CA GLY A 281 -16.27 33.23 -8.59
C GLY A 281 -16.84 32.09 -7.75
N LYS A 282 -18.15 31.85 -7.87
CA LYS A 282 -18.77 30.67 -7.28
C LYS A 282 -18.26 29.40 -7.94
N ILE A 283 -17.72 28.48 -7.15
CA ILE A 283 -17.14 27.21 -7.61
C ILE A 283 -17.67 26.07 -6.74
N LYS A 284 -17.93 24.93 -7.37
CA LYS A 284 -18.37 23.72 -6.68
C LYS A 284 -17.21 23.08 -5.91
N PHE A 285 -17.45 22.82 -4.64
CA PHE A 285 -16.63 21.95 -3.80
C PHE A 285 -17.34 20.61 -3.58
N TYR A 286 -16.57 19.54 -3.67
CA TYR A 286 -16.94 18.20 -3.22
C TYR A 286 -16.67 18.07 -1.74
N ARG A 287 -17.37 17.15 -1.08
CA ARG A 287 -17.43 17.05 0.38
C ARG A 287 -17.52 15.60 0.80
N ASP A 288 -16.80 15.24 1.85
CA ASP A 288 -16.87 13.93 2.51
C ASP A 288 -16.26 14.01 3.93
N HIS A 289 -16.44 12.99 4.75
CA HIS A 289 -16.06 12.97 6.16
C HIS A 289 -15.81 11.55 6.68
N ALA A 290 -14.98 11.44 7.71
CA ALA A 290 -14.79 10.21 8.48
C ALA A 290 -14.17 10.52 9.85
N ALA A 291 -14.61 9.78 10.87
CA ALA A 291 -14.04 9.81 12.22
C ALA A 291 -13.83 11.24 12.77
N GLY A 292 -14.86 12.09 12.68
CA GLY A 292 -14.82 13.45 13.20
C GLY A 292 -13.95 14.43 12.40
N THR A 293 -13.46 14.04 11.22
CA THR A 293 -12.82 14.97 10.29
C THR A 293 -13.64 15.08 9.01
N ILE A 294 -13.88 16.31 8.56
CA ILE A 294 -14.48 16.60 7.27
C ILE A 294 -13.42 17.06 6.29
N TRP A 295 -13.71 16.93 5.00
CA TRP A 295 -12.92 17.55 3.96
C TRP A 295 -13.77 18.04 2.80
N GLU A 296 -13.44 19.25 2.35
CA GLU A 296 -14.06 19.90 1.20
C GLU A 296 -12.99 20.18 0.15
N TRP A 297 -13.20 19.82 -1.11
CA TRP A 297 -12.16 20.00 -2.12
C TRP A 297 -12.71 20.35 -3.48
N THR A 298 -11.88 21.01 -4.28
CA THR A 298 -12.17 21.24 -5.68
C THR A 298 -10.92 21.00 -6.53
N LYS A 299 -11.14 20.66 -7.80
CA LYS A 299 -10.11 20.46 -8.81
C LYS A 299 -10.41 21.42 -9.95
N ILE A 300 -9.46 22.29 -10.26
CA ILE A 300 -9.60 23.34 -11.25
C ILE A 300 -8.99 22.83 -12.55
N ILE A 301 -9.77 22.73 -13.62
CA ILE A 301 -9.20 22.48 -14.96
C ILE A 301 -8.56 23.79 -15.42
N ALA A 302 -7.24 23.90 -15.27
CA ALA A 302 -6.55 25.17 -15.44
C ALA A 302 -6.58 25.64 -16.91
N ASN A 303 -7.09 26.83 -17.14
CA ASN A 303 -6.90 27.57 -18.38
C ASN A 303 -5.66 28.48 -18.29
N LYS A 304 -5.37 29.26 -19.35
CA LYS A 304 -4.20 30.18 -19.38
C LYS A 304 -4.16 31.17 -18.21
N LYS A 305 -5.30 31.70 -17.77
CA LYS A 305 -5.38 32.62 -16.63
C LYS A 305 -5.04 31.90 -15.32
N ASP A 306 -5.52 30.67 -15.16
CA ASP A 306 -5.21 29.84 -13.99
C ASP A 306 -3.72 29.46 -13.96
N ILE A 307 -3.14 29.05 -15.11
CA ILE A 307 -1.70 28.76 -15.21
C ILE A 307 -0.87 29.98 -14.81
N LYS A 308 -1.27 31.18 -15.25
CA LYS A 308 -0.62 32.43 -14.83
C LYS A 308 -0.75 32.65 -13.33
N LEU A 309 -1.96 32.54 -12.77
CA LEU A 309 -2.20 32.66 -11.33
C LEU A 309 -1.33 31.71 -10.52
N PHE A 310 -1.33 30.42 -10.84
CA PHE A 310 -0.52 29.44 -10.10
C PHE A 310 0.99 29.61 -10.33
N SER A 311 1.41 30.17 -11.47
CA SER A 311 2.81 30.56 -11.68
C SER A 311 3.20 31.74 -10.79
N GLU A 312 2.33 32.73 -10.61
CA GLU A 312 2.58 33.86 -9.69
C GLU A 312 2.60 33.39 -8.23
N ILE A 313 1.67 32.50 -7.84
CA ILE A 313 1.66 31.84 -6.52
C ILE A 313 2.96 31.07 -6.28
N ALA A 314 3.43 30.30 -7.26
CA ALA A 314 4.68 29.52 -7.19
C ALA A 314 5.96 30.37 -7.09
N SER A 315 5.86 31.66 -7.36
CA SER A 315 6.95 32.64 -7.28
C SER A 315 6.81 33.60 -6.10
N SER A 316 5.78 33.44 -5.27
CA SER A 316 5.54 34.29 -4.11
C SER A 316 6.12 33.65 -2.84
N ASP A 317 6.68 34.47 -1.96
CA ASP A 317 7.27 34.00 -0.69
C ASP A 317 6.19 33.67 0.35
N GLU A 318 5.10 34.43 0.36
CA GLU A 318 3.97 34.23 1.27
C GLU A 318 2.67 34.12 0.49
N VAL A 319 1.91 33.05 0.75
CA VAL A 319 0.61 32.79 0.13
C VAL A 319 -0.39 32.36 1.19
N ALA A 320 -1.54 33.02 1.21
CA ALA A 320 -2.68 32.64 2.04
C ALA A 320 -3.92 32.43 1.17
N ILE A 321 -4.77 31.50 1.59
CA ILE A 321 -6.09 31.25 1.00
C ILE A 321 -7.17 31.45 2.05
N ARG A 322 -8.19 32.22 1.69
CA ARG A 322 -9.46 32.30 2.42
C ARG A 322 -10.49 31.46 1.69
N PHE A 323 -11.03 30.44 2.35
CA PHE A 323 -12.19 29.70 1.86
C PHE A 323 -13.47 30.41 2.28
N HIS A 324 -14.39 30.65 1.33
CA HIS A 324 -15.69 31.27 1.59
C HIS A 324 -16.77 30.20 1.67
N GLY A 325 -17.32 30.06 2.86
CA GLY A 325 -18.42 29.17 3.17
C GLY A 325 -19.79 29.83 3.11
N LYS A 326 -20.82 29.05 3.40
CA LYS A 326 -22.21 29.54 3.41
C LYS A 326 -22.45 30.66 4.43
N GLN A 327 -21.81 30.57 5.60
CA GLN A 327 -22.00 31.51 6.72
C GLN A 327 -20.69 32.16 7.19
N TYR A 328 -19.58 31.45 7.09
CA TYR A 328 -18.29 31.87 7.62
C TYR A 328 -17.19 31.74 6.55
N TYR A 329 -15.99 32.19 6.88
CA TYR A 329 -14.78 31.94 6.10
C TYR A 329 -13.72 31.25 6.95
N SER A 330 -12.73 30.64 6.31
CA SER A 330 -11.57 30.08 7.00
C SER A 330 -10.29 30.37 6.23
N ASP A 331 -9.32 30.94 6.93
CA ASP A 331 -8.01 31.29 6.37
C ASP A 331 -7.00 30.17 6.62
N LYS A 332 -6.17 29.90 5.61
CA LYS A 332 -5.07 28.95 5.67
C LYS A 332 -3.85 29.56 4.99
N ASN A 333 -2.70 29.44 5.62
CA ASN A 333 -1.43 29.70 4.94
C ASN A 333 -1.07 28.49 4.08
N ILE A 334 -0.51 28.74 2.91
CA ILE A 334 0.07 27.72 2.04
C ILE A 334 1.54 27.59 2.43
N SER A 335 1.99 26.39 2.74
CA SER A 335 3.36 26.17 3.18
C SER A 335 4.35 26.33 2.03
N GLU A 336 5.61 26.61 2.35
CA GLU A 336 6.72 26.64 1.38
C GLU A 336 6.83 25.32 0.60
N GLU A 337 6.58 24.18 1.27
CA GLU A 337 6.54 22.86 0.62
C GLU A 337 5.43 22.81 -0.45
N GLU A 338 4.23 23.31 -0.15
CA GLU A 338 3.13 23.36 -1.11
C GLU A 338 3.44 24.28 -2.29
N ILE A 339 4.04 25.46 -2.05
CA ILE A 339 4.44 26.40 -3.09
C ILE A 339 5.51 25.78 -4.00
N SER A 340 6.55 25.19 -3.42
CA SER A 340 7.60 24.46 -4.16
C SER A 340 7.00 23.32 -4.98
N ASN A 341 6.03 22.61 -4.41
CA ASN A 341 5.37 21.51 -5.09
C ASN A 341 4.56 21.97 -6.32
N ILE A 342 3.88 23.13 -6.23
CA ILE A 342 3.21 23.73 -7.40
C ILE A 342 4.24 24.16 -8.45
N LYS A 343 5.36 24.76 -8.03
CA LYS A 343 6.44 25.20 -8.93
C LYS A 343 7.00 24.03 -9.75
N GLU A 344 7.36 22.93 -9.10
CA GLU A 344 7.89 21.73 -9.77
C GLU A 344 6.87 21.11 -10.75
N MET A 345 5.60 21.07 -10.36
CA MET A 345 4.54 20.54 -11.23
C MET A 345 4.27 21.46 -12.42
N LEU A 346 4.36 22.77 -12.26
CA LEU A 346 4.28 23.73 -13.38
C LEU A 346 5.47 23.60 -14.32
N GLU A 347 6.69 23.41 -13.81
CA GLU A 347 7.86 23.12 -14.66
C GLU A 347 7.63 21.85 -15.46
N LEU A 348 7.20 20.76 -14.82
CA LEU A 348 6.91 19.49 -15.49
C LEU A 348 5.79 19.65 -16.54
N TYR A 349 4.72 20.36 -16.22
CA TYR A 349 3.63 20.63 -17.16
C TYR A 349 4.13 21.38 -18.41
N LYS A 350 4.91 22.46 -18.23
CA LYS A 350 5.53 23.21 -19.33
C LYS A 350 6.47 22.32 -20.13
N TYR A 351 7.26 21.49 -19.45
CA TYR A 351 8.20 20.57 -20.07
C TYR A 351 7.51 19.53 -20.97
N LEU A 352 6.31 19.08 -20.58
CA LEU A 352 5.47 18.17 -21.37
C LEU A 352 4.76 18.85 -22.56
N GLY A 353 4.95 20.15 -22.74
CA GLY A 353 4.36 20.94 -23.84
C GLY A 353 3.16 21.79 -23.42
N GLY A 354 2.88 21.89 -22.13
CA GLY A 354 1.84 22.77 -21.59
C GLY A 354 2.17 24.25 -21.86
N LYS A 355 1.15 25.04 -22.18
CA LYS A 355 1.27 26.47 -22.43
C LYS A 355 0.68 27.28 -21.28
#